data_AF-A0A3B6KEE6-F1
#
_entry.id   AF-A0A3B6KEE6-F1
#
_cell.length_a   1.000
_cell.length_b   1.000
_cell.length_c   1.000
_cell.angle_alpha   90.00
_cell.angle_beta   90.00
_cell.angle_gamma   90.00
#
_symmetry.space_group_name_H-M   'P 1'
#
loop_
_entity.id
_entity.type
_entity.pdbx_description
1 polymer ?
#
loop_
_entity_poly.entity_id
_entity_poly.type
_entity_poly.pdbx_seq_one_letter_code
_entity_poly.pdbx_strand_id
1 'polypeptide(L)'
;MEMKERQRWRPEEDAILRSYVRQYGPREWNLVAQRMNVPLDRDAKSCLERWKNYLRPGIKKGSLTDDEQRLVIRLQAKHGNKWKKIAAEVPGRTAKRLGKWWEVFKEKQQREIRDSRRPPPEPSPDERGRYEWLLENFAEKLVKERQQVGHHHHLMAAPMLPPWMSSTAANGAPVSPAPPSPSVTLSLASAVVPPPTAAPWMQQQQQAPGMVADAPQAALAELAECCRELDEGHRAWAAHRKEASWRLKRVELQLESERACRRREAAEEFEAKMRALWEEQAAAVERLEAEYREKVAGLRRDAELKEQKMAEQWAAKHARLTKFLEQVGSSCRRWPPGEMNGR
;
A
#
# COMPACT_ATOMS: atom_id res chain seq x y z
N MET A 1 -34.42 34.73 -3.07
CA MET A 1 -33.03 34.99 -2.66
C MET A 1 -32.14 34.52 -3.78
N GLU A 2 -31.60 35.46 -4.56
CA GLU A 2 -30.65 35.19 -5.64
C GLU A 2 -29.43 34.47 -5.07
N MET A 3 -29.11 33.27 -5.58
CA MET A 3 -27.89 32.58 -5.19
C MET A 3 -26.72 33.30 -5.86
N LYS A 4 -26.08 34.21 -5.13
CA LYS A 4 -24.87 34.92 -5.60
C LYS A 4 -23.80 33.87 -5.95
N GLU A 5 -23.50 33.73 -7.24
CA GLU A 5 -22.50 32.77 -7.72
C GLU A 5 -21.16 32.97 -7.00
N ARG A 6 -20.41 31.88 -6.79
CA ARG A 6 -19.10 31.93 -6.11
C ARG A 6 -18.06 32.56 -7.03
N GLN A 7 -18.08 33.88 -7.15
CA GLN A 7 -17.17 34.63 -8.00
C GLN A 7 -15.73 34.51 -7.47
N ARG A 8 -14.80 34.07 -8.33
CA ARG A 8 -13.38 33.90 -8.00
C ARG A 8 -12.73 35.27 -7.74
N TRP A 9 -11.86 35.34 -6.73
CA TRP A 9 -11.10 36.55 -6.42
C TRP A 9 -9.99 36.76 -7.44
N ARG A 10 -9.93 37.97 -8.00
CA ARG A 10 -8.89 38.40 -8.94
C ARG A 10 -7.65 38.92 -8.22
N PRO A 11 -6.45 38.87 -8.83
CA PRO A 11 -5.23 39.39 -8.22
C PRO A 11 -5.30 40.88 -7.85
N GLU A 12 -6.03 41.67 -8.63
CA GLU A 12 -6.26 43.10 -8.42
C GLU A 12 -7.10 43.34 -7.16
N GLU A 13 -8.20 42.58 -7.00
CA GLU A 13 -9.05 42.60 -5.81
C GLU A 13 -8.26 42.21 -4.55
N ASP A 14 -7.39 41.20 -4.66
CA ASP A 14 -6.51 40.79 -3.57
C ASP A 14 -5.47 41.88 -3.22
N ALA A 15 -5.00 42.65 -4.20
CA ALA A 15 -4.08 43.75 -3.98
C ALA A 15 -4.75 44.89 -3.21
N ILE A 16 -6.01 45.20 -3.54
CA ILE A 16 -6.85 46.18 -2.83
C ILE A 16 -7.05 45.75 -1.37
N LEU A 17 -7.35 44.49 -1.11
CA LEU A 17 -7.47 43.99 0.27
C LEU A 17 -6.16 44.08 1.05
N ARG A 18 -5.02 43.79 0.40
CA ARG A 18 -3.70 43.91 1.05
C ARG A 18 -3.35 45.36 1.38
N SER A 19 -3.60 46.30 0.48
CA SER A 19 -3.34 47.72 0.73
C SER A 19 -4.28 48.29 1.78
N TYR A 20 -5.57 47.93 1.76
CA TYR A 20 -6.53 48.30 2.79
C TYR A 20 -6.07 47.87 4.19
N VAL A 21 -5.70 46.59 4.35
CA VAL A 21 -5.27 46.09 5.66
C VAL A 21 -3.94 46.70 6.10
N ARG A 22 -3.05 47.02 5.16
CA ARG A 22 -1.80 47.74 5.46
C ARG A 22 -2.05 49.14 6.00
N GLN A 23 -3.05 49.85 5.47
CA GLN A 23 -3.35 51.25 5.86
C GLN A 23 -4.25 51.34 7.09
N TYR A 24 -5.32 50.54 7.14
CA TYR A 24 -6.39 50.67 8.15
C TYR A 24 -6.43 49.52 9.15
N GLY A 25 -5.67 48.44 8.92
CA GLY A 25 -5.72 47.22 9.71
C GLY A 25 -6.86 46.26 9.29
N PRO A 26 -6.89 45.03 9.84
CA PRO A 26 -7.88 44.00 9.48
C PRO A 26 -9.23 44.19 10.19
N ARG A 27 -9.79 45.40 10.10
CA ARG A 27 -11.05 45.83 10.73
C ARG A 27 -11.97 46.49 9.70
N GLU A 28 -13.24 46.71 10.05
CA GLU A 28 -14.17 47.55 9.27
C GLU A 28 -14.30 47.18 7.77
N TRP A 29 -14.44 45.88 7.48
CA TRP A 29 -14.47 45.33 6.12
C TRP A 29 -15.60 45.87 5.21
N ASN A 30 -16.60 46.51 5.79
CA ASN A 30 -17.68 47.22 5.07
C ASN A 30 -17.20 48.51 4.41
N LEU A 31 -16.12 49.11 4.89
CA LEU A 31 -15.57 50.37 4.37
C LEU A 31 -14.47 50.17 3.32
N VAL A 32 -14.20 48.92 2.90
CA VAL A 32 -13.11 48.60 1.97
C VAL A 32 -13.29 49.34 0.64
N ALA A 33 -14.47 49.24 0.01
CA ALA A 33 -14.74 49.90 -1.28
C ALA A 33 -14.66 51.44 -1.17
N GLN A 34 -15.20 52.01 -0.08
CA GLN A 34 -15.22 53.45 0.16
C GLN A 34 -13.82 54.02 0.44
N ARG A 35 -13.06 53.39 1.35
CA ARG A 35 -11.73 53.89 1.76
C ARG A 35 -10.64 53.67 0.72
N MET A 36 -10.79 52.65 -0.12
CA MET A 36 -9.86 52.42 -1.22
C MET A 36 -10.20 53.22 -2.48
N ASN A 37 -11.35 53.89 -2.51
CA ASN A 37 -11.86 54.63 -3.67
C ASN A 37 -11.87 53.79 -4.96
N VAL A 38 -12.16 52.49 -4.83
CA VAL A 38 -12.23 51.54 -5.95
C VAL A 38 -13.55 50.79 -5.86
N PRO A 39 -14.32 50.67 -6.96
CA PRO A 39 -15.52 49.84 -6.98
C PRO A 39 -15.13 48.37 -6.75
N LEU A 40 -15.47 47.85 -5.58
CA LEU A 40 -15.29 46.45 -5.24
C LEU A 40 -16.67 45.85 -5.01
N ASP A 41 -17.18 45.07 -5.97
CA ASP A 41 -18.47 44.38 -5.87
C ASP A 41 -18.35 43.11 -5.00
N ARG A 42 -17.94 43.31 -3.74
CA ARG A 42 -17.74 42.23 -2.75
C ARG A 42 -18.30 42.62 -1.40
N ASP A 43 -19.06 41.72 -0.80
CA ASP A 43 -19.61 41.92 0.53
C ASP A 43 -18.51 41.93 1.59
N ALA A 44 -18.69 42.70 2.66
CA ALA A 44 -17.75 42.80 3.78
C ALA A 44 -17.32 41.44 4.35
N LYS A 45 -18.26 40.49 4.43
CA LYS A 45 -18.01 39.12 4.87
C LYS A 45 -17.05 38.37 3.93
N SER A 46 -17.22 38.55 2.62
CA SER A 46 -16.35 37.94 1.60
C SER A 46 -14.93 38.48 1.73
N CYS A 47 -14.76 39.79 1.91
CA CYS A 47 -13.46 40.44 2.14
C CYS A 47 -12.75 39.86 3.38
N LEU A 48 -13.47 39.75 4.51
CA LEU A 48 -12.96 39.16 5.75
C LEU A 48 -12.55 37.68 5.57
N GLU A 49 -13.39 36.88 4.92
CA GLU A 49 -13.09 35.47 4.66
C GLU A 49 -11.88 35.33 3.73
N ARG A 50 -11.77 36.17 2.70
CA ARG A 50 -10.63 36.16 1.79
C ARG A 50 -9.35 36.47 2.53
N TRP A 51 -9.36 37.50 3.37
CA TRP A 51 -8.22 37.86 4.20
C TRP A 51 -7.80 36.71 5.12
N LYS A 52 -8.73 36.22 5.95
CA LYS A 52 -8.46 35.18 6.96
C LYS A 52 -8.00 33.85 6.38
N ASN A 53 -8.48 33.48 5.20
CA ASN A 53 -8.19 32.15 4.63
C ASN A 53 -7.05 32.13 3.61
N TYR A 54 -6.73 33.27 2.97
CA TYR A 54 -5.81 33.28 1.82
C TYR A 54 -4.74 34.38 1.85
N LEU A 55 -5.03 35.56 2.41
CA LEU A 55 -4.14 36.73 2.31
C LEU A 55 -3.34 37.04 3.57
N ARG A 56 -3.82 36.62 4.75
CA ARG A 56 -3.13 36.87 6.02
C ARG A 56 -1.69 36.35 5.97
N PRO A 57 -0.70 37.14 6.39
CA PRO A 57 0.68 36.67 6.55
C PRO A 57 0.75 35.43 7.46
N GLY A 58 1.58 34.45 7.10
CA GLY A 58 1.73 33.19 7.83
C GLY A 58 0.86 32.03 7.32
N ILE A 59 0.01 32.23 6.31
CA ILE A 59 -0.70 31.14 5.65
C ILE A 59 0.20 30.47 4.62
N LYS A 60 0.49 29.18 4.81
CA LYS A 60 1.26 28.37 3.86
C LYS A 60 0.43 28.07 2.61
N LYS A 61 0.87 28.61 1.47
CA LYS A 61 0.29 28.35 0.14
C LYS A 61 0.90 27.06 -0.42
N GLY A 62 0.06 26.15 -0.94
CA GLY A 62 0.51 24.88 -1.53
C GLY A 62 -0.23 23.64 -1.02
N SER A 63 0.17 22.47 -1.51
CA SER A 63 -0.25 21.15 -1.00
C SER A 63 0.15 20.98 0.48
N LEU A 64 -0.57 20.13 1.21
CA LEU A 64 -0.14 19.74 2.56
C LEU A 64 1.08 18.84 2.43
N THR A 65 2.12 19.11 3.22
CA THR A 65 3.29 18.23 3.34
C THR A 65 2.89 16.93 4.04
N ASP A 66 3.63 15.84 3.82
CA ASP A 66 3.26 14.53 4.38
C ASP A 66 3.22 14.54 5.92
N ASP A 67 4.10 15.31 6.57
CA ASP A 67 4.05 15.54 8.02
C ASP A 67 2.77 16.24 8.46
N GLU A 68 2.35 17.29 7.74
CA GLU A 68 1.08 17.98 8.00
C GLU A 68 -0.10 17.04 7.76
N GLN A 69 -0.06 16.20 6.72
CA GLN A 69 -1.11 15.23 6.44
C GLN A 69 -1.25 14.20 7.56
N ARG A 70 -0.12 13.60 7.99
CA ARG A 70 -0.07 12.66 9.14
C ARG A 70 -0.63 13.31 10.40
N LEU A 71 -0.24 14.56 10.68
CA LEU A 71 -0.73 15.30 11.83
C LEU A 71 -2.25 15.53 11.74
N VAL A 72 -2.76 15.96 10.58
CA VAL A 72 -4.20 16.17 10.38
C VAL A 72 -5.00 14.88 10.56
N ILE A 73 -4.51 13.74 10.07
CA ILE A 73 -5.15 12.43 10.26
C ILE A 73 -5.24 12.09 11.76
N ARG A 74 -4.12 12.21 12.50
CA ARG A 74 -4.11 11.95 13.96
C ARG A 74 -5.06 12.87 14.72
N LEU A 75 -5.06 14.16 14.39
CA LEU A 75 -5.92 15.14 15.04
C LEU A 75 -7.39 14.96 14.69
N GLN A 76 -7.70 14.55 13.45
CA GLN A 76 -9.06 14.22 13.05
C GLN A 76 -9.55 12.97 13.80
N ALA A 77 -8.71 11.96 14.00
CA ALA A 77 -9.07 10.78 14.81
C ALA A 77 -9.36 11.17 16.28
N LYS A 78 -8.59 12.12 16.83
CA LYS A 78 -8.72 12.57 18.23
C LYS A 78 -9.89 13.55 18.46
N HIS A 79 -10.16 14.45 17.51
CA HIS A 79 -11.08 15.57 17.70
C HIS A 79 -12.29 15.56 16.75
N GLY A 80 -12.36 14.63 15.80
CA GLY A 80 -13.36 14.57 14.76
C GLY A 80 -13.26 15.74 13.77
N ASN A 81 -14.37 16.12 13.14
CA ASN A 81 -14.42 17.19 12.12
C ASN A 81 -14.38 18.61 12.73
N LYS A 82 -13.65 18.81 13.82
CA LYS A 82 -13.50 20.11 14.51
C LYS A 82 -12.34 20.91 13.92
N TRP A 83 -12.46 21.31 12.65
CA TRP A 83 -11.38 21.91 11.86
C TRP A 83 -10.75 23.18 12.44
N LYS A 84 -11.51 24.00 13.18
CA LYS A 84 -10.97 25.18 13.88
C LYS A 84 -9.98 24.78 14.97
N LYS A 85 -10.26 23.69 15.71
CA LYS A 85 -9.38 23.17 16.76
C LYS A 85 -8.13 22.54 16.14
N ILE A 86 -8.32 21.73 15.09
CA ILE A 86 -7.21 21.12 14.35
C ILE A 86 -6.29 22.19 13.75
N ALA A 87 -6.85 23.25 13.15
CA ALA A 87 -6.06 24.34 12.58
C ALA A 87 -5.28 25.16 13.62
N ALA A 88 -5.66 25.11 14.91
CA ALA A 88 -4.88 25.71 15.98
C ALA A 88 -3.59 24.92 16.26
N GLU A 89 -3.61 23.61 16.02
CA GLU A 89 -2.47 22.70 16.23
C GLU A 89 -1.61 22.51 14.96
N VAL A 90 -2.10 22.93 13.79
CA VAL A 90 -1.35 22.88 12.52
C VAL A 90 -0.93 24.29 12.10
N PRO A 91 0.32 24.72 12.38
CA PRO A 91 0.75 26.09 12.15
C PRO A 91 0.70 26.47 10.67
N GLY A 92 0.10 27.62 10.38
CA GLY A 92 0.02 28.20 9.04
C GLY A 92 -0.99 27.54 8.09
N ARG A 93 -1.82 26.60 8.57
CA ARG A 93 -2.92 26.00 7.79
C ARG A 93 -4.28 26.41 8.34
N THR A 94 -5.19 26.77 7.45
CA THR A 94 -6.53 27.24 7.84
C THR A 94 -7.52 26.08 7.91
N ALA A 95 -8.48 26.16 8.83
CA ALA A 95 -9.57 25.17 8.99
C ALA A 95 -10.27 24.83 7.66
N LYS A 96 -10.53 25.85 6.82
CA LYS A 96 -11.15 25.68 5.49
C LYS A 96 -10.30 24.80 4.56
N ARG A 97 -8.98 24.95 4.62
CA ARG A 97 -8.03 24.17 3.83
C ARG A 97 -7.99 22.72 4.30
N LEU A 98 -7.91 22.51 5.62
CA LEU A 98 -7.85 21.18 6.22
C LEU A 98 -9.12 20.37 5.97
N GLY A 99 -10.29 20.98 6.15
CA GLY A 99 -11.57 20.32 5.85
C GLY A 99 -11.67 19.92 4.37
N LYS A 100 -11.26 20.81 3.46
CA LYS A 100 -11.28 20.49 2.03
C LYS A 100 -10.31 19.38 1.66
N TRP A 101 -9.11 19.38 2.24
CA TRP A 101 -8.14 18.31 2.04
C TRP A 101 -8.69 16.97 2.54
N TRP A 102 -9.36 16.96 3.70
CA TRP A 102 -9.95 15.74 4.26
C TRP A 102 -11.08 15.16 3.40
N GLU A 103 -11.93 16.00 2.80
CA GLU A 103 -12.94 15.52 1.84
C GLU A 103 -12.30 14.75 0.69
N VAL A 104 -11.27 15.34 0.07
CA VAL A 104 -10.54 14.73 -1.04
C VAL A 104 -9.82 13.47 -0.59
N PHE A 105 -9.21 13.50 0.60
CA PHE A 105 -8.54 12.35 1.19
C PHE A 105 -9.51 11.18 1.40
N LYS A 106 -10.68 11.43 1.98
CA LYS A 106 -11.72 10.40 2.17
C LYS A 106 -12.25 9.85 0.85
N GLU A 107 -12.52 10.72 -0.13
CA GLU A 107 -13.00 10.29 -1.44
C GLU A 107 -11.97 9.39 -2.14
N LYS A 108 -10.68 9.77 -2.06
CA LYS A 108 -9.58 8.96 -2.58
C LYS A 108 -9.53 7.59 -1.90
N GLN A 109 -9.60 7.54 -0.57
CA GLN A 109 -9.62 6.29 0.20
C GLN A 109 -10.83 5.40 -0.15
N GLN A 110 -12.02 5.99 -0.30
CA GLN A 110 -13.21 5.26 -0.71
C GLN A 110 -13.11 4.70 -2.13
N ARG A 111 -12.50 5.47 -3.04
CA ARG A 111 -12.25 5.02 -4.42
C ARG A 111 -11.27 3.86 -4.45
N GLU A 112 -10.18 3.93 -3.70
CA GLU A 112 -9.20 2.82 -3.58
C GLU A 112 -9.85 1.56 -3.00
N ILE A 113 -10.67 1.68 -1.96
CA ILE A 113 -11.43 0.55 -1.40
C ILE A 113 -12.39 -0.03 -2.46
N ARG A 114 -13.10 0.82 -3.21
CA ARG A 114 -14.01 0.37 -4.26
C ARG A 114 -13.28 -0.35 -5.40
N ASP A 115 -12.12 0.16 -5.80
CA ASP A 115 -11.31 -0.44 -6.87
C ASP A 115 -10.72 -1.77 -6.41
N SER A 116 -10.23 -1.86 -5.17
CA SER A 116 -9.75 -3.12 -4.58
C SER A 116 -10.85 -4.18 -4.41
N ARG A 117 -12.13 -3.77 -4.38
CA ARG A 117 -13.30 -4.68 -4.32
C ARG A 117 -13.86 -5.02 -5.70
N ARG A 118 -13.35 -4.42 -6.77
CA ARG A 118 -13.82 -4.72 -8.13
C ARG A 118 -13.23 -6.08 -8.55
N PRO A 119 -14.07 -7.09 -8.86
CA PRO A 119 -13.55 -8.33 -9.40
C PRO A 119 -12.85 -8.05 -10.75
N PRO A 120 -11.79 -8.80 -11.11
CA PRO A 120 -11.17 -8.72 -12.43
C PRO A 120 -12.24 -8.83 -13.53
N PRO A 121 -12.07 -8.18 -14.69
CA PRO A 121 -13.01 -8.32 -15.80
C PRO A 121 -13.19 -9.81 -16.12
N GLU A 122 -14.45 -10.26 -16.09
CA GLU A 122 -14.83 -11.64 -16.42
C GLU A 122 -14.21 -12.03 -17.77
N PRO A 123 -13.48 -13.16 -17.86
CA PRO A 123 -12.90 -13.62 -19.11
C PRO A 123 -14.04 -13.91 -20.11
N SER A 124 -13.81 -13.52 -21.37
CA SER A 124 -14.78 -13.64 -22.45
C SER A 124 -15.25 -15.10 -22.61
N PRO A 125 -16.46 -15.33 -23.15
CA PRO A 125 -17.02 -16.68 -23.29
C PRO A 125 -16.08 -17.68 -24.01
N ASP A 126 -15.25 -17.19 -24.93
CA ASP A 126 -14.27 -17.97 -25.69
C ASP A 126 -13.07 -18.50 -24.86
N GLU A 127 -12.76 -17.88 -23.72
CA GLU A 127 -11.71 -18.39 -22.82
C GLU A 127 -12.27 -19.44 -21.88
N ARG A 128 -13.53 -19.30 -21.44
CA ARG A 128 -14.20 -20.27 -20.56
C ARG A 128 -14.34 -21.64 -21.23
N GLY A 129 -14.71 -21.66 -22.51
CA GLY A 129 -14.77 -22.90 -23.31
C GLY A 129 -13.38 -23.53 -23.54
N ARG A 130 -12.32 -22.73 -23.64
CA ARG A 130 -10.95 -23.26 -23.74
C ARG A 130 -10.47 -23.92 -22.45
N TYR A 131 -10.83 -23.36 -21.29
CA TYR A 131 -10.52 -23.97 -20.00
C TYR A 131 -11.33 -25.25 -19.76
N GLU A 132 -12.63 -25.27 -20.05
CA GLU A 132 -13.44 -26.48 -19.92
C GLU A 132 -12.96 -27.60 -20.85
N TRP A 133 -12.65 -27.28 -22.11
CA TRP A 133 -12.06 -28.24 -23.06
C TRP A 133 -10.71 -28.78 -22.57
N LEU A 134 -9.85 -27.94 -21.98
CA LEU A 134 -8.58 -28.38 -21.42
C LEU A 134 -8.77 -29.34 -20.23
N LEU A 135 -9.71 -29.05 -19.33
CA LEU A 135 -10.01 -29.91 -18.18
C LEU A 135 -10.58 -31.27 -18.64
N GLU A 136 -11.46 -31.25 -19.64
CA GLU A 136 -12.09 -32.46 -20.17
C GLU A 136 -11.07 -33.35 -20.90
N ASN A 137 -10.14 -32.76 -21.66
CA ASN A 137 -9.03 -33.49 -22.29
C ASN A 137 -8.04 -34.06 -21.27
N PHE A 138 -7.75 -33.33 -20.19
CA PHE A 138 -6.89 -33.83 -19.11
C PHE A 138 -7.57 -34.99 -18.36
N ALA A 139 -8.88 -34.88 -18.10
CA ALA A 139 -9.66 -35.94 -17.47
C ALA A 139 -9.72 -37.20 -18.34
N GLU A 140 -9.94 -37.06 -19.65
CA GLU A 140 -9.89 -38.19 -20.59
C GLU A 140 -8.52 -38.87 -20.65
N LYS A 141 -7.43 -38.10 -20.60
CA LYS A 141 -6.06 -38.64 -20.60
C LYS A 141 -5.78 -39.50 -19.37
N LEU A 142 -6.21 -39.04 -18.18
CA LEU A 142 -6.04 -39.78 -16.93
C LEU A 142 -6.89 -41.07 -16.90
N VAL A 143 -8.08 -41.06 -17.51
CA VAL A 143 -8.94 -42.26 -17.62
C VAL A 143 -8.38 -43.26 -18.63
N LYS A 144 -7.90 -42.80 -19.80
CA LYS A 144 -7.29 -43.67 -20.84
C LYS A 144 -5.96 -44.28 -20.41
N GLU A 145 -5.12 -43.54 -19.68
CA GLU A 145 -3.84 -44.03 -19.16
C GLU A 145 -4.03 -45.10 -18.07
N ARG A 146 -5.09 -45.00 -17.25
CA ARG A 146 -5.45 -46.02 -16.26
C ARG A 146 -5.98 -47.32 -16.88
N GLN A 147 -6.56 -47.25 -18.09
CA GLN A 147 -7.14 -48.41 -18.76
C GLN A 147 -6.12 -49.24 -19.56
N GLN A 148 -4.99 -48.65 -19.96
CA GLN A 148 -3.92 -49.37 -20.68
C GLN A 148 -2.97 -50.16 -19.77
N VAL A 149 -2.89 -49.88 -18.47
CA VAL A 149 -2.00 -50.60 -17.54
C VAL A 149 -2.63 -51.91 -16.99
N GLY A 150 -3.82 -52.28 -17.45
CA GLY A 150 -4.54 -53.48 -16.99
C GLY A 150 -4.17 -54.81 -17.65
N HIS A 151 -3.38 -54.82 -18.74
CA HIS A 151 -3.08 -56.04 -19.48
C HIS A 151 -1.61 -56.14 -19.88
N HIS A 152 -0.72 -56.45 -18.93
CA HIS A 152 0.46 -57.31 -19.15
C HIS A 152 1.10 -57.69 -17.80
N HIS A 153 0.87 -58.92 -17.35
CA HIS A 153 1.75 -59.59 -16.39
C HIS A 153 2.97 -60.12 -17.14
N HIS A 154 4.21 -59.68 -16.82
CA HIS A 154 5.35 -60.57 -16.53
C HIS A 154 6.65 -59.80 -16.18
N LEU A 155 7.21 -60.16 -15.02
CA LEU A 155 8.64 -60.30 -14.68
C LEU A 155 9.62 -59.09 -14.71
N MET A 156 10.16 -58.86 -13.50
CA MET A 156 11.52 -58.45 -13.13
C MET A 156 11.87 -56.97 -12.92
N ALA A 157 12.68 -56.80 -11.85
CA ALA A 157 13.51 -55.66 -11.45
C ALA A 157 12.81 -54.48 -10.74
N ALA A 158 13.04 -54.40 -9.43
CA ALA A 158 12.79 -53.21 -8.62
C ALA A 158 13.88 -52.14 -8.88
N PRO A 159 13.51 -50.86 -9.08
CA PRO A 159 14.42 -49.74 -8.88
C PRO A 159 14.05 -48.98 -7.59
N MET A 160 14.99 -49.05 -6.65
CA MET A 160 15.34 -48.13 -5.56
C MET A 160 14.45 -46.88 -5.39
N LEU A 161 13.78 -46.78 -4.24
CA LEU A 161 13.17 -45.54 -3.75
C LEU A 161 14.23 -44.58 -3.17
N PRO A 162 14.04 -43.25 -3.28
CA PRO A 162 14.99 -42.24 -2.81
C PRO A 162 15.09 -42.12 -1.26
N PRO A 163 16.20 -41.56 -0.73
CA PRO A 163 16.72 -41.83 0.62
C PRO A 163 15.94 -41.29 1.83
N TRP A 164 14.77 -40.68 1.66
CA TRP A 164 13.95 -40.20 2.79
C TRP A 164 12.91 -41.23 3.27
N MET A 165 12.74 -42.33 2.52
CA MET A 165 11.96 -43.49 2.92
C MET A 165 12.88 -44.62 3.40
N SER A 166 13.59 -44.41 4.50
CA SER A 166 14.23 -45.50 5.26
C SER A 166 14.28 -45.08 6.72
N SER A 167 13.33 -45.59 7.52
CA SER A 167 13.39 -45.55 8.98
C SER A 167 13.55 -46.98 9.46
N THR A 168 14.77 -47.30 9.87
CA THR A 168 15.17 -48.57 10.45
C THR A 168 14.63 -48.67 11.88
N ALA A 169 13.82 -49.67 12.17
CA ALA A 169 13.66 -50.19 13.53
C ALA A 169 13.20 -51.65 13.46
N ALA A 170 14.15 -52.54 13.70
CA ALA A 170 13.90 -53.96 13.90
C ALA A 170 13.32 -54.23 15.30
N ASN A 171 12.49 -55.26 15.35
CA ASN A 171 12.13 -56.12 16.48
C ASN A 171 10.97 -55.71 17.41
N GLY A 172 9.88 -56.49 17.32
CA GLY A 172 9.43 -57.27 18.48
C GLY A 172 8.07 -57.00 19.10
N ALA A 173 6.97 -57.31 18.39
CA ALA A 173 5.69 -57.85 18.92
C ALA A 173 4.90 -57.03 20.00
N PRO A 174 3.69 -57.44 20.44
CA PRO A 174 2.43 -56.79 20.05
C PRO A 174 1.60 -56.23 21.22
N VAL A 175 0.69 -55.27 21.00
CA VAL A 175 -0.75 -55.31 21.40
C VAL A 175 -1.47 -53.95 21.29
N SER A 176 -2.69 -54.04 20.74
CA SER A 176 -3.90 -53.21 20.93
C SER A 176 -4.18 -52.00 20.03
N PRO A 177 -5.45 -51.82 19.58
CA PRO A 177 -5.81 -50.94 18.48
C PRO A 177 -6.51 -49.65 18.96
N ALA A 178 -6.16 -48.52 18.35
CA ALA A 178 -6.92 -47.27 18.39
C ALA A 178 -6.80 -46.57 17.01
N PRO A 179 -7.81 -45.79 16.59
CA PRO A 179 -8.38 -45.87 15.25
C PRO A 179 -7.71 -44.97 14.20
N PRO A 180 -7.84 -45.30 12.90
CA PRO A 180 -7.43 -44.40 11.83
C PRO A 180 -8.51 -43.33 11.57
N SER A 181 -8.07 -42.08 11.50
CA SER A 181 -8.77 -41.00 10.81
C SER A 181 -8.90 -41.32 9.32
N PRO A 182 -10.11 -41.31 8.71
CA PRO A 182 -10.23 -41.46 7.27
C PRO A 182 -10.12 -40.11 6.55
N SER A 183 -9.15 -40.04 5.64
CA SER A 183 -9.12 -39.05 4.56
C SER A 183 -10.34 -39.19 3.66
N VAL A 184 -10.93 -38.04 3.35
CA VAL A 184 -12.15 -37.87 2.56
C VAL A 184 -11.84 -38.07 1.08
N THR A 185 -12.40 -39.11 0.47
CA THR A 185 -12.62 -39.19 -0.99
C THR A 185 -13.97 -38.57 -1.31
N LEU A 186 -13.97 -37.47 -2.07
CA LEU A 186 -15.18 -36.85 -2.60
C LEU A 186 -15.72 -37.71 -3.76
N SER A 187 -16.70 -38.56 -3.46
CA SER A 187 -17.49 -39.25 -4.48
C SER A 187 -18.76 -38.44 -4.73
N LEU A 188 -18.82 -37.78 -5.90
CA LEU A 188 -20.00 -37.08 -6.39
C LEU A 188 -20.95 -38.15 -6.97
N ALA A 189 -21.89 -38.65 -6.15
CA ALA A 189 -22.96 -39.53 -6.60
C ALA A 189 -24.29 -38.81 -6.50
N SER A 190 -24.94 -38.65 -7.65
CA SER A 190 -26.31 -38.15 -7.78
C SER A 190 -27.26 -39.18 -7.16
N ALA A 191 -27.90 -38.85 -6.04
CA ALA A 191 -28.88 -39.72 -5.42
C ALA A 191 -30.26 -39.50 -6.06
N VAL A 192 -30.67 -40.45 -6.90
CA VAL A 192 -32.07 -40.65 -7.26
C VAL A 192 -32.84 -41.03 -6.00
N VAL A 193 -33.84 -40.23 -5.65
CA VAL A 193 -34.79 -40.51 -4.57
C VAL A 193 -35.63 -41.74 -4.98
N PRO A 194 -35.64 -42.86 -4.23
CA PRO A 194 -36.63 -43.90 -4.46
C PRO A 194 -37.99 -43.42 -3.90
N PRO A 195 -39.12 -43.83 -4.50
CA PRO A 195 -40.44 -43.49 -4.00
C PRO A 195 -40.66 -44.12 -2.61
N PRO A 196 -41.50 -43.51 -1.74
CA PRO A 196 -41.73 -44.02 -0.40
C PRO A 196 -42.38 -45.40 -0.49
N THR A 197 -41.67 -46.42 0.00
CA THR A 197 -42.23 -47.75 0.18
C THR A 197 -43.27 -47.67 1.29
N ALA A 198 -44.50 -48.09 0.97
CA ALA A 198 -45.63 -48.07 1.88
C ALA A 198 -45.26 -48.76 3.21
N ALA A 199 -45.57 -48.09 4.30
CA ALA A 199 -45.23 -48.53 5.65
C ALA A 199 -45.88 -49.90 5.95
N PRO A 200 -45.14 -50.88 6.52
CA PRO A 200 -45.64 -52.27 6.68
C PRO A 200 -46.76 -52.44 7.71
N TRP A 201 -47.20 -51.38 8.39
CA TRP A 201 -48.10 -51.49 9.54
C TRP A 201 -49.55 -51.81 9.18
N MET A 202 -49.92 -51.78 7.89
CA MET A 202 -51.30 -51.98 7.44
C MET A 202 -51.65 -53.43 7.05
N GLN A 203 -50.74 -54.39 7.25
CA GLN A 203 -50.96 -55.80 6.90
C GLN A 203 -50.74 -56.76 8.08
N GLN A 204 -51.13 -56.33 9.29
CA GLN A 204 -51.15 -57.20 10.46
C GLN A 204 -52.48 -57.10 11.19
N GLN A 205 -53.58 -57.35 10.46
CA GLN A 205 -54.92 -57.42 11.05
C GLN A 205 -55.71 -58.62 10.54
N GLN A 206 -55.06 -59.79 10.52
CA GLN A 206 -55.75 -61.08 10.42
C GLN A 206 -54.86 -62.21 10.94
N GLN A 207 -54.98 -62.52 12.24
CA GLN A 207 -54.92 -63.88 12.76
C GLN A 207 -55.47 -63.94 14.20
N ALA A 208 -56.22 -65.01 14.46
CA ALA A 208 -57.12 -65.25 15.59
C ALA A 208 -56.36 -65.71 16.87
N PRO A 209 -57.04 -65.83 18.04
CA PRO A 209 -56.48 -65.55 19.35
C PRO A 209 -55.75 -66.75 19.97
N GLY A 210 -54.57 -66.49 20.53
CA GLY A 210 -53.87 -67.42 21.40
C GLY A 210 -52.67 -66.74 22.05
N MET A 211 -52.73 -66.59 23.38
CA MET A 211 -51.69 -66.05 24.28
C MET A 211 -51.47 -64.53 24.23
N VAL A 212 -52.35 -63.81 24.92
CA VAL A 212 -52.21 -62.38 25.21
C VAL A 212 -51.54 -62.23 26.58
N ALA A 213 -50.22 -62.03 26.61
CA ALA A 213 -49.53 -61.66 27.86
C ALA A 213 -48.32 -60.71 27.69
N ASP A 214 -47.85 -60.40 26.47
CA ASP A 214 -46.64 -59.54 26.28
C ASP A 214 -46.82 -58.32 25.35
N ALA A 215 -48.00 -58.13 24.73
CA ALA A 215 -48.24 -57.08 23.74
C ALA A 215 -47.96 -55.61 24.22
N PRO A 216 -48.29 -55.18 25.45
CA PRO A 216 -47.99 -53.82 25.88
C PRO A 216 -46.50 -53.62 26.18
N GLN A 217 -45.77 -54.69 26.50
CA GLN A 217 -44.35 -54.63 26.84
C GLN A 217 -43.47 -54.55 25.59
N ALA A 218 -43.86 -55.25 24.52
CA ALA A 218 -43.24 -55.14 23.20
C ALA A 218 -43.43 -53.75 22.56
N ALA A 219 -44.64 -53.18 22.60
CA ALA A 219 -44.91 -51.85 22.06
C ALA A 219 -44.16 -50.73 22.82
N LEU A 220 -44.00 -50.87 24.14
CA LEU A 220 -43.18 -49.96 24.95
C LEU A 220 -41.68 -50.10 24.65
N ALA A 221 -41.20 -51.31 24.33
CA ALA A 221 -39.83 -51.55 23.92
C ALA A 221 -39.51 -50.92 22.55
N GLU A 222 -40.43 -51.05 21.58
CA GLU A 222 -40.31 -50.39 20.26
C GLU A 222 -40.32 -48.87 20.38
N LEU A 223 -41.21 -48.30 21.22
CA LEU A 223 -41.22 -46.86 21.48
C LEU A 223 -39.90 -46.38 22.11
N ALA A 224 -39.37 -47.14 23.07
CA ALA A 224 -38.08 -46.84 23.68
C ALA A 224 -36.93 -46.90 22.67
N GLU A 225 -36.99 -47.81 21.69
CA GLU A 225 -36.03 -47.89 20.60
C GLU A 225 -36.13 -46.69 19.64
N CYS A 226 -37.34 -46.32 19.21
CA CYS A 226 -37.56 -45.11 18.42
C CYS A 226 -37.06 -43.83 19.13
N CYS A 227 -37.27 -43.72 20.45
CA CYS A 227 -36.73 -42.61 21.23
C CYS A 227 -35.19 -42.60 21.22
N ARG A 228 -34.54 -43.76 21.36
CA ARG A 228 -33.07 -43.87 21.28
C ARG A 228 -32.55 -43.47 19.91
N GLU A 229 -33.18 -43.94 18.83
CA GLU A 229 -32.80 -43.60 17.46
C GLU A 229 -32.93 -42.10 17.19
N LEU A 230 -34.01 -41.46 17.68
CA LEU A 230 -34.18 -40.00 17.58
C LEU A 230 -33.09 -39.23 18.35
N ASP A 231 -32.74 -39.69 19.55
CA ASP A 231 -31.69 -39.08 20.36
C ASP A 231 -30.30 -39.28 19.74
N GLU A 232 -30.04 -40.43 19.11
CA GLU A 232 -28.82 -40.70 18.35
C GLU A 232 -28.76 -39.84 17.07
N GLY A 233 -29.86 -39.74 16.33
CA GLY A 233 -29.99 -38.88 15.16
C GLY A 233 -29.74 -37.41 15.50
N HIS A 234 -30.32 -36.92 16.61
CA HIS A 234 -30.10 -35.56 17.09
C HIS A 234 -28.62 -35.30 17.47
N ARG A 235 -27.97 -36.27 18.15
CA ARG A 235 -26.54 -36.18 18.49
C ARG A 235 -25.65 -36.18 17.23
N ALA A 236 -25.92 -37.05 16.27
CA ALA A 236 -25.19 -37.12 15.02
C ALA A 236 -25.34 -35.84 14.18
N TRP A 237 -26.57 -35.31 14.06
CA TRP A 237 -26.83 -34.03 13.42
C TRP A 237 -26.10 -32.87 14.09
N ALA A 238 -26.12 -32.81 15.44
CA ALA A 238 -25.41 -31.79 16.19
C ALA A 238 -23.88 -31.87 16.00
N ALA A 239 -23.32 -33.08 15.95
CA ALA A 239 -21.90 -33.32 15.67
C ALA A 239 -21.53 -32.87 14.25
N HIS A 240 -22.32 -33.24 13.25
CA HIS A 240 -22.12 -32.80 11.86
C HIS A 240 -22.20 -31.27 11.74
N ARG A 241 -23.17 -30.63 12.41
CA ARG A 241 -23.29 -29.16 12.41
C ARG A 241 -22.06 -28.48 13.03
N LYS A 242 -21.52 -29.04 14.12
CA LYS A 242 -20.27 -28.54 14.74
C LYS A 242 -19.08 -28.71 13.80
N GLU A 243 -18.91 -29.90 13.21
CA GLU A 243 -17.84 -30.18 12.25
C GLU A 243 -17.91 -29.25 11.02
N ALA A 244 -19.10 -29.09 10.44
CA ALA A 244 -19.31 -28.17 9.32
C ALA A 244 -18.97 -26.72 9.69
N SER A 245 -19.41 -26.25 10.86
CA SER A 245 -19.08 -24.90 11.34
C SER A 245 -17.58 -24.71 11.56
N TRP A 246 -16.89 -25.74 12.02
CA TRP A 246 -15.45 -25.70 12.23
C TRP A 246 -14.67 -25.68 10.91
N ARG A 247 -15.10 -26.48 9.92
CA ARG A 247 -14.52 -26.46 8.56
C ARG A 247 -14.68 -25.09 7.91
N LEU A 248 -15.87 -24.50 8.02
CA LEU A 248 -16.13 -23.16 7.51
C LEU A 248 -15.20 -22.13 8.16
N LYS A 249 -15.16 -22.11 9.49
CA LYS A 249 -14.34 -21.16 10.26
C LYS A 249 -12.84 -21.29 9.94
N ARG A 250 -12.37 -22.51 9.70
CA ARG A 250 -10.99 -22.77 9.25
C ARG A 250 -10.71 -22.17 7.88
N VAL A 251 -11.60 -22.35 6.91
CA VAL A 251 -11.43 -21.79 5.55
C VAL A 251 -11.50 -20.27 5.59
N GLU A 252 -12.40 -19.69 6.39
CA GLU A 252 -12.46 -18.25 6.62
C GLU A 252 -11.13 -17.71 7.18
N LEU A 253 -10.57 -18.38 8.19
CA LEU A 253 -9.28 -18.01 8.76
C LEU A 253 -8.14 -18.09 7.74
N GLN A 254 -8.13 -19.14 6.90
CA GLN A 254 -7.14 -19.28 5.82
C GLN A 254 -7.28 -18.14 4.81
N LEU A 255 -8.50 -17.79 4.42
CA LEU A 255 -8.74 -16.69 3.49
C LEU A 255 -8.27 -15.35 4.09
N GLU A 256 -8.49 -15.13 5.39
CA GLU A 256 -8.02 -13.94 6.09
C GLU A 256 -6.49 -13.89 6.16
N SER A 257 -5.81 -15.01 6.44
CA SER A 257 -4.35 -15.08 6.45
C SER A 257 -3.74 -14.85 5.06
N GLU A 258 -4.33 -15.43 4.01
CA GLU A 258 -3.91 -15.21 2.62
C GLU A 258 -4.08 -13.74 2.21
N ARG A 259 -5.24 -13.14 2.53
CA ARG A 259 -5.49 -11.70 2.30
C ARG A 259 -4.49 -10.83 3.06
N ALA A 260 -4.13 -11.20 4.30
CA ALA A 260 -3.13 -10.49 5.06
C ALA A 260 -1.72 -10.63 4.45
N CYS A 261 -1.35 -11.81 3.96
CA CYS A 261 -0.09 -12.04 3.27
C CYS A 261 0.02 -11.19 2.00
N ARG A 262 -1.01 -11.24 1.14
CA ARG A 262 -1.07 -10.43 -0.10
C ARG A 262 -0.99 -8.94 0.17
N ARG A 263 -1.60 -8.45 1.25
CA ARG A 263 -1.48 -7.04 1.65
C ARG A 263 -0.06 -6.67 2.07
N ARG A 264 0.66 -7.57 2.76
CA ARG A 264 2.07 -7.34 3.13
C ARG A 264 2.98 -7.32 1.91
N GLU A 265 2.84 -8.32 1.04
CA GLU A 265 3.60 -8.38 -0.22
C GLU A 265 3.39 -7.11 -1.07
N ALA A 266 2.14 -6.66 -1.22
CA ALA A 266 1.85 -5.44 -1.96
C ALA A 266 2.44 -4.18 -1.29
N ALA A 267 2.47 -4.13 0.04
CA ALA A 267 3.10 -3.03 0.77
C ALA A 267 4.62 -3.04 0.60
N GLU A 268 5.26 -4.20 0.71
CA GLU A 268 6.71 -4.37 0.50
C GLU A 268 7.12 -4.03 -0.95
N GLU A 269 6.32 -4.43 -1.94
CA GLU A 269 6.54 -4.07 -3.35
C GLU A 269 6.44 -2.55 -3.55
N PHE A 270 5.44 -1.90 -2.95
CA PHE A 270 5.30 -0.44 -3.01
C PHE A 270 6.48 0.27 -2.34
N GLU A 271 6.89 -0.17 -1.16
CA GLU A 271 8.06 0.35 -0.45
C GLU A 271 9.37 0.13 -1.23
N ALA A 272 9.51 -1.00 -1.92
CA ALA A 272 10.65 -1.27 -2.79
C ALA A 272 10.68 -0.31 -4.00
N LYS A 273 9.54 -0.10 -4.67
CA LYS A 273 9.43 0.87 -5.78
C LYS A 273 9.73 2.30 -5.33
N MET A 274 9.23 2.70 -4.16
CA MET A 274 9.51 4.01 -3.58
C MET A 274 11.00 4.21 -3.28
N ARG A 275 11.66 3.19 -2.71
CA ARG A 275 13.11 3.22 -2.45
C ARG A 275 13.91 3.31 -3.74
N ALA A 276 13.60 2.50 -4.75
CA ALA A 276 14.27 2.54 -6.05
C ALA A 276 14.17 3.93 -6.70
N LEU A 277 12.99 4.54 -6.71
CA LEU A 277 12.81 5.90 -7.24
C LEU A 277 13.63 6.96 -6.47
N TRP A 278 13.76 6.82 -5.15
CA TRP A 278 14.60 7.71 -4.34
C TRP A 278 16.09 7.50 -4.61
N GLU A 279 16.54 6.26 -4.77
CA GLU A 279 17.92 5.96 -5.14
C GLU A 279 18.25 6.49 -6.53
N GLU A 280 17.35 6.34 -7.51
CA GLU A 280 17.48 6.94 -8.84
C GLU A 280 17.58 8.46 -8.79
N GLN A 281 16.72 9.10 -8.00
CA GLN A 281 16.74 10.55 -7.81
C GLN A 281 18.05 11.02 -7.14
N ALA A 282 18.50 10.32 -6.10
CA ALA A 282 19.76 10.62 -5.41
C ALA A 282 20.96 10.48 -6.35
N ALA A 283 21.02 9.39 -7.13
CA ALA A 283 22.07 9.18 -8.11
C ALA A 283 22.05 10.25 -9.22
N ALA A 284 20.88 10.73 -9.64
CA ALA A 284 20.78 11.82 -10.61
C ALA A 284 21.32 13.15 -10.05
N VAL A 285 21.03 13.45 -8.79
CA VAL A 285 21.59 14.63 -8.11
C VAL A 285 23.10 14.52 -7.96
N GLU A 286 23.61 13.36 -7.54
CA GLU A 286 25.05 13.14 -7.40
C GLU A 286 25.79 13.30 -8.74
N ARG A 287 25.23 12.81 -9.85
CA ARG A 287 25.78 13.04 -11.20
C ARG A 287 25.86 14.53 -11.53
N LEU A 288 24.79 15.28 -11.30
CA LEU A 288 24.78 16.72 -11.55
C LEU A 288 25.82 17.43 -10.67
N GLU A 289 25.87 17.11 -9.38
CA GLU A 289 26.85 17.69 -8.46
C GLU A 289 28.28 17.40 -8.89
N ALA A 290 28.58 16.19 -9.38
CA ALA A 290 29.87 15.81 -9.91
C ALA A 290 30.24 16.65 -11.15
N GLU A 291 29.32 16.79 -12.11
CA GLU A 291 29.53 17.63 -13.30
C GLU A 291 29.81 19.10 -12.93
N TYR A 292 29.05 19.67 -12.00
CA TYR A 292 29.27 21.04 -11.55
C TYR A 292 30.57 21.19 -10.77
N ARG A 293 30.94 20.20 -9.94
CA ARG A 293 32.21 20.16 -9.22
C ARG A 293 33.38 20.14 -10.19
N GLU A 294 33.30 19.36 -11.26
CA GLU A 294 34.34 19.31 -12.30
C GLU A 294 34.45 20.64 -13.05
N LYS A 295 33.32 21.25 -13.44
CA LYS A 295 33.30 22.60 -14.06
C LYS A 295 33.98 23.63 -13.16
N VAL A 296 33.68 23.63 -11.86
CA VAL A 296 34.32 24.54 -10.90
C VAL A 296 35.81 24.25 -10.76
N ALA A 297 36.21 22.98 -10.71
CA ALA A 297 37.62 22.60 -10.66
C ALA A 297 38.38 23.03 -11.93
N GLY A 298 37.76 22.91 -13.11
CA GLY A 298 38.29 23.43 -14.37
C GLY A 298 38.56 24.93 -14.31
N LEU A 299 37.56 25.70 -13.92
CA LEU A 299 37.69 27.16 -13.79
C LEU A 299 38.79 27.57 -12.79
N ARG A 300 38.96 26.82 -11.69
CA ARG A 300 40.05 27.06 -10.73
C ARG A 300 41.43 26.82 -11.35
N ARG A 301 41.62 25.70 -12.04
CA ARG A 301 42.89 25.40 -12.73
C ARG A 301 43.21 26.46 -13.78
N ASP A 302 42.23 26.90 -14.55
CA ASP A 302 42.42 27.97 -15.55
C ASP A 302 42.78 29.31 -14.91
N ALA A 303 42.20 29.63 -13.74
CA ALA A 303 42.56 30.82 -12.97
C ALA A 303 44.00 30.73 -12.45
N GLU A 304 44.38 29.62 -11.83
CA GLU A 304 45.74 29.37 -11.32
C GLU A 304 46.79 29.43 -12.44
N LEU A 305 46.51 28.84 -13.61
CA LEU A 305 47.40 28.92 -14.77
C LEU A 305 47.56 30.35 -15.30
N LYS A 306 46.49 31.16 -15.28
CA LYS A 306 46.56 32.57 -15.64
C LYS A 306 47.39 33.36 -14.62
N GLU A 307 47.17 33.13 -13.33
CA GLU A 307 47.95 33.75 -12.26
C GLU A 307 49.44 33.40 -12.36
N GLN A 308 49.78 32.14 -12.59
CA GLN A 308 51.16 31.69 -12.81
C GLN A 308 51.81 32.42 -14.01
N LYS A 309 51.12 32.50 -15.15
CA LYS A 309 51.63 33.24 -16.33
C LYS A 309 51.85 34.72 -16.03
N MET A 310 50.94 35.36 -15.31
CA MET A 310 51.09 36.77 -14.91
C MET A 310 52.26 36.95 -13.93
N ALA A 311 52.44 36.00 -13.00
CA ALA A 311 53.55 35.98 -12.06
C ALA A 311 54.91 35.80 -12.77
N GLU A 312 55.01 34.89 -13.73
CA GLU A 312 56.20 34.70 -14.57
C GLU A 312 56.54 35.96 -15.37
N GLN A 313 55.54 36.58 -16.00
CA GLN A 313 55.73 37.83 -16.74
C GLN A 313 56.19 38.97 -15.81
N TRP A 314 55.62 39.06 -14.61
CA TRP A 314 56.02 40.04 -13.60
C TRP A 314 57.45 39.79 -13.11
N ALA A 315 57.81 38.54 -12.79
CA ALA A 315 59.16 38.15 -12.41
C ALA A 315 60.19 38.46 -13.52
N ALA A 316 59.85 38.18 -14.78
CA ALA A 316 60.71 38.51 -15.92
C ALA A 316 60.92 40.02 -16.09
N LYS A 317 59.86 40.83 -15.89
CA LYS A 317 59.97 42.30 -15.89
C LYS A 317 60.85 42.78 -14.72
N HIS A 318 60.65 42.23 -13.52
CA HIS A 318 61.44 42.58 -12.35
C HIS A 318 62.92 42.22 -12.55
N ALA A 319 63.23 41.03 -13.06
CA ALA A 319 64.60 40.62 -13.36
C ALA A 319 65.29 41.53 -14.40
N ARG A 320 64.56 42.00 -15.42
CA ARG A 320 65.08 43.01 -16.36
C ARG A 320 65.40 44.33 -15.67
N LEU A 321 64.52 44.80 -14.79
CA LEU A 321 64.75 46.03 -14.02
C LEU A 321 65.95 45.88 -13.08
N THR A 322 66.07 44.76 -12.37
CA THR A 322 67.22 44.47 -11.50
C THR A 322 68.52 44.49 -12.29
N LYS A 323 68.59 43.82 -13.45
CA LYS A 323 69.76 43.86 -14.34
C LYS A 323 70.09 45.29 -14.82
N PHE A 324 69.07 46.08 -15.15
CA PHE A 324 69.26 47.49 -15.55
C PHE A 324 69.83 48.33 -14.39
N LEU A 325 69.30 48.17 -13.18
CA LEU A 325 69.80 48.87 -11.99
C LEU A 325 71.24 48.46 -11.64
N GLU A 326 71.59 47.18 -11.80
CA GLU A 326 72.97 46.70 -11.62
C GLU A 326 73.93 47.33 -12.65
N GLN A 327 73.51 47.46 -13.91
CA GLN A 327 74.30 48.13 -14.96
C GLN A 327 74.52 49.62 -14.65
N VAL A 328 73.45 50.35 -14.26
CA VAL A 328 73.54 51.77 -13.90
C VAL A 328 74.37 51.97 -12.63
N GLY A 329 74.16 51.14 -11.60
CA GLY A 329 74.93 51.18 -10.35
C GLY A 329 76.42 50.85 -10.54
N SER A 330 76.75 49.96 -11.46
CA SER A 330 78.14 49.67 -11.87
C SER A 330 78.78 50.84 -12.63
N SER A 331 77.97 51.62 -13.35
CA SER A 331 78.41 52.85 -14.03
C SER A 331 78.65 53.99 -13.04
N CYS A 332 77.79 54.14 -12.02
CA CYS A 332 77.96 55.15 -10.96
C CYS A 332 79.14 54.86 -9.99
N ARG A 333 79.54 53.60 -9.79
CA ARG A 333 80.76 53.27 -9.02
C ARG A 333 82.07 53.58 -9.76
N ARG A 334 81.99 54.07 -11.01
CA ARG A 334 83.15 54.48 -11.82
C ARG A 334 83.35 56.01 -11.84
N TRP A 335 82.77 56.74 -10.89
CA TRP A 335 83.17 58.13 -10.65
C TRP A 335 84.47 58.11 -9.82
N PRO A 336 85.56 58.77 -10.27
CA PRO A 336 86.80 58.81 -9.51
C PRO A 336 86.54 59.47 -8.15
N PRO A 337 87.25 59.08 -7.07
CA PRO A 337 87.24 59.86 -5.84
C PRO A 337 87.74 61.26 -6.21
N GLY A 338 86.85 62.25 -6.14
CA GLY A 338 87.25 63.64 -6.26
C GLY A 338 88.31 63.92 -5.19
N GLU A 339 89.49 64.33 -5.64
CA GLU A 339 90.53 64.91 -4.80
C GLU A 339 89.93 66.08 -4.01
N MET A 340 89.58 65.83 -2.75
CA MET A 340 89.42 66.86 -1.75
C MET A 340 90.76 67.05 -1.04
N ASN A 341 91.61 67.88 -1.62
CA ASN A 341 92.75 68.59 -1.00
C ASN A 341 93.01 69.77 -1.97
N GLY A 342 92.99 71.03 -1.60
CA GLY A 342 93.42 71.66 -0.36
C GLY A 342 94.52 72.65 -0.72
N ARG A 343 94.14 73.90 -1.06
CA ARG A 343 94.84 75.20 -0.93
C ARG A 343 94.48 76.16 -2.05
#